data_AF-A0A7C7RIQ4-F1
#
_entry.id   AF-A0A7C7RIQ4-F1
#
_cell.length_a   1.000
_cell.length_b   1.000
_cell.length_c   1.000
_cell.angle_alpha   90.00
_cell.angle_beta   90.00
_cell.angle_gamma   90.00
#
_symmetry.space_group_name_H-M   'P 1'
#
loop_
_entity.id
_entity.type
_entity.pdbx_description
1 polymer ?
#
loop_
_entity_poly.entity_id
_entity_poly.type
_entity_poly.pdbx_seq_one_letter_code
_entity_poly.pdbx_strand_id
1 'polypeptide(L)'
;MKRGFVFLFSTRELKEGKGWVRASPTGKKIADVRIRLLTKIKPERIKLSSFLRCSGFNTLDEWIDSLKKENKDLREGYLYLVSRFLEK
;
A
#
# COMPACT_ATOMS: atom_id res chain seq x y z
N MET A 1 0.78 -12.05 -10.96
CA MET A 1 1.60 -11.31 -9.96
C MET A 1 2.46 -12.31 -9.20
N LYS A 2 3.80 -12.25 -9.35
CA LYS A 2 4.75 -13.33 -8.99
C LYS A 2 5.58 -13.06 -7.74
N ARG A 3 5.21 -12.07 -6.92
CA ARG A 3 5.93 -11.70 -5.70
C ARG A 3 4.91 -11.41 -4.60
N GLY A 4 4.97 -12.16 -3.49
CA GLY A 4 3.99 -12.16 -2.41
C GLY A 4 4.01 -10.91 -1.52
N PHE A 5 4.16 -9.73 -2.12
CA PHE A 5 4.09 -8.44 -1.43
C PHE A 5 3.33 -7.41 -2.27
N VAL A 6 2.58 -6.55 -1.59
CA VAL A 6 1.82 -5.44 -2.17
C VAL A 6 2.17 -4.15 -1.43
N PHE A 7 2.07 -3.03 -2.13
CA PHE A 7 2.25 -1.72 -1.52
C PHE A 7 0.86 -1.17 -1.18
N LEU A 8 0.69 -0.78 0.08
CA LEU A 8 -0.55 -0.19 0.58
C LEU A 8 -0.29 1.28 0.90
N PHE A 9 -1.06 2.16 0.26
CA PHE A 9 -1.11 3.56 0.64
C PHE A 9 -2.27 3.77 1.60
N SER A 10 -2.01 4.45 2.72
CA SER A 10 -3.05 4.83 3.67
C SER A 10 -2.85 6.26 4.12
N THR A 11 -3.92 7.05 4.12
CA THR A 11 -3.94 8.42 4.67
C THR A 11 -3.85 8.43 6.20
N ARG A 12 -4.13 7.28 6.84
CA ARG A 12 -3.99 7.09 8.29
C ARG A 12 -2.79 6.23 8.61
N GLU A 13 -2.14 6.52 9.72
CA GLU A 13 -1.09 5.67 10.26
C GLU A 13 -1.68 4.30 10.64
N LEU A 14 -1.17 3.25 10.01
CA LEU A 14 -1.45 1.87 10.35
C LEU A 14 -0.40 1.37 11.35
N LYS A 15 -0.85 0.49 12.26
CA LYS A 15 0.04 -0.22 13.18
C LYS A 15 0.93 -1.17 12.37
N GLU A 16 2.24 -0.96 12.47
CA GLU A 16 3.23 -1.87 11.90
C GLU A 16 3.25 -3.22 12.65
N GLY A 17 3.58 -4.29 11.93
CA GLY A 17 3.72 -5.63 12.50
C GLY A 17 2.87 -6.69 11.82
N LYS A 18 2.46 -7.71 12.57
CA LYS A 18 1.59 -8.77 12.06
C LYS A 18 0.17 -8.22 11.90
N GLY A 19 -0.38 -8.38 10.72
CA GLY A 19 -1.76 -8.06 10.37
C GLY A 19 -2.37 -9.18 9.54
N TRP A 20 -3.55 -8.92 9.00
CA TRP A 20 -4.24 -9.85 8.13
C TRP A 20 -5.01 -9.09 7.06
N VAL A 21 -5.20 -9.73 5.90
CA VAL A 21 -5.94 -9.15 4.77
C VAL A 21 -7.20 -9.96 4.46
N ARG A 22 -8.21 -9.27 3.94
CA ARG A 22 -9.48 -9.80 3.44
C ARG A 22 -9.76 -9.20 2.07
N ALA A 23 -10.42 -9.94 1.18
CA ALA A 23 -10.75 -9.44 -0.17
C ALA A 23 -11.84 -8.35 -0.15
N SER A 24 -12.60 -8.25 0.93
CA SER A 24 -13.70 -7.28 1.07
C SER A 24 -13.88 -6.92 2.55
N PRO A 25 -14.50 -5.78 2.89
CA PRO A 25 -14.69 -5.35 4.28
C PRO A 25 -15.40 -6.38 5.17
N THR A 26 -16.31 -7.17 4.60
CA THR A 26 -17.04 -8.25 5.29
C THR A 26 -16.51 -9.65 4.95
N GLY A 27 -15.43 -9.72 4.17
CA GLY A 27 -14.84 -10.98 3.71
C GLY A 27 -14.08 -11.71 4.82
N LYS A 28 -13.94 -13.03 4.63
CA LYS A 28 -13.10 -13.88 5.49
C LYS A 28 -11.64 -13.48 5.38
N LYS A 29 -10.88 -13.71 6.46
CA LYS A 29 -9.42 -13.57 6.47
C LYS A 29 -8.82 -14.48 5.39
N ILE A 30 -8.00 -13.90 4.52
CA ILE A 30 -7.36 -14.59 3.38
C ILE A 30 -5.93 -14.99 3.73
N ALA A 31 -5.20 -14.09 4.39
CA ALA A 31 -3.81 -14.35 4.75
C ALA A 31 -3.37 -13.48 5.93
N ASP A 32 -2.47 -14.03 6.74
CA ASP A 32 -1.60 -13.25 7.61
C ASP A 32 -0.58 -12.50 6.77
N VAL A 33 -0.35 -11.25 7.13
CA VAL A 33 0.58 -10.37 6.43
C VAL A 33 1.46 -9.64 7.44
N ARG A 34 2.62 -9.19 6.99
CA ARG A 34 3.46 -8.26 7.73
C ARG A 34 3.32 -6.89 7.09
N ILE A 35 2.84 -5.92 7.87
CA ILE A 35 2.75 -4.52 7.48
C ILE A 35 4.01 -3.83 7.98
N ARG A 36 4.77 -3.22 7.08
CA ARG A 36 5.96 -2.46 7.41
C ARG A 36 5.87 -1.07 6.78
N LEU A 37 6.02 -0.03 7.58
CA LEU A 37 6.08 1.33 7.06
C LEU A 37 7.36 1.48 6.25
N LEU A 38 7.24 1.89 5.00
CA LEU A 38 8.40 2.24 4.18
C LEU A 38 8.73 3.71 4.33
N THR A 39 7.73 4.57 4.17
CA THR A 39 7.93 6.01 4.21
C THR A 39 6.61 6.76 4.40
N LYS A 40 6.70 7.96 4.96
CA LYS A 40 5.62 8.94 4.96
C LYS A 40 5.71 9.76 3.67
N ILE A 41 4.70 9.64 2.82
CA ILE A 41 4.54 10.39 1.59
C ILE A 41 3.99 11.79 1.95
N LYS A 42 4.75 12.82 1.60
CA LYS A 42 4.31 14.23 1.62
C LYS A 42 3.93 14.66 0.20
N PRO A 43 2.97 15.58 0.03
CA PRO A 43 2.37 15.90 -1.27
C PRO A 43 3.36 16.59 -2.21
N GLU A 44 4.33 17.32 -1.64
CA GLU A 44 5.38 18.01 -2.37
C GLU A 44 6.59 17.11 -2.70
N ARG A 45 6.67 15.91 -2.11
CA ARG A 45 7.81 14.98 -2.24
C ARG A 45 7.37 13.56 -2.54
N ILE A 46 6.32 13.42 -3.32
CA ILE A 46 5.82 12.11 -3.78
C ILE A 46 6.87 11.48 -4.72
N LYS A 47 7.92 10.86 -4.16
CA LYS A 47 8.86 9.98 -4.88
C LYS A 47 8.24 8.61 -5.11
N LEU A 48 7.00 8.58 -5.61
CA LEU A 48 6.32 7.34 -6.02
C LEU A 48 7.02 6.71 -7.23
N SER A 49 7.87 7.45 -7.95
CA SER A 49 8.61 6.95 -9.11
C SER A 49 9.45 5.72 -8.77
N SER A 50 10.02 5.68 -7.57
CA SER A 50 10.78 4.52 -7.07
C SER A 50 9.93 3.28 -6.83
N PHE A 51 8.62 3.45 -6.69
CA PHE A 51 7.67 2.38 -6.36
C PHE A 51 6.72 2.03 -7.50
N LEU A 52 6.73 2.79 -8.62
CA LEU A 52 5.89 2.56 -9.79
C LEU A 52 6.00 1.13 -10.34
N ARG A 53 7.24 0.63 -10.43
CA ARG A 53 7.50 -0.77 -10.86
C ARG A 53 6.85 -1.83 -9.98
N CYS A 54 6.46 -1.46 -8.76
CA CYS A 54 5.84 -2.36 -7.80
C CYS A 54 4.38 -2.05 -7.50
N SER A 55 3.85 -0.92 -7.97
CA SER A 55 2.45 -0.54 -7.77
C SER A 55 1.49 -1.29 -8.70
N GLY A 56 2.02 -1.83 -9.81
CA GLY A 56 1.21 -2.49 -10.84
C GLY A 56 0.58 -1.51 -11.83
N PHE A 57 0.89 -0.21 -11.72
CA PHE A 57 0.48 0.82 -12.68
C PHE A 57 1.57 1.04 -13.72
N ASN A 58 1.17 1.40 -14.94
CA ASN A 58 2.11 1.69 -16.02
C ASN A 58 2.79 3.06 -15.83
N THR A 59 2.06 4.03 -15.29
CA THR A 59 2.56 5.39 -15.09
C THR A 59 2.35 5.90 -13.66
N LEU A 60 3.24 6.80 -13.25
CA LEU A 60 3.14 7.48 -11.96
C LEU A 60 1.86 8.31 -11.87
N ASP A 61 1.45 8.92 -12.98
CA ASP A 61 0.25 9.74 -13.06
C ASP A 61 -1.02 8.90 -12.84
N GLU A 62 -1.14 7.74 -13.51
CA GLU A 62 -2.25 6.80 -13.26
C GLU A 62 -2.28 6.32 -11.81
N TRP A 63 -1.10 6.07 -11.23
CA TRP A 63 -1.06 5.64 -9.85
C TRP A 63 -1.50 6.77 -8.91
N ILE A 64 -1.04 8.00 -9.15
CA ILE A 64 -1.47 9.18 -8.37
C ILE A 64 -2.96 9.42 -8.55
N ASP A 65 -3.50 9.32 -9.76
CA ASP A 65 -4.93 9.48 -10.03
C ASP A 65 -5.75 8.43 -9.28
N SER A 66 -5.34 7.16 -9.34
CA SER A 66 -5.99 6.09 -8.57
C SER A 66 -5.93 6.36 -7.07
N LEU A 67 -4.81 6.84 -6.55
CA LEU A 67 -4.67 7.21 -5.14
C LEU A 67 -5.57 8.40 -4.77
N LYS A 68 -5.70 9.42 -5.63
CA LYS A 68 -6.60 10.58 -5.44
C LYS A 68 -8.06 10.16 -5.48
N LYS A 69 -8.40 9.21 -6.35
CA LYS A 69 -9.74 8.68 -6.50
C LYS A 69 -10.17 7.89 -5.26
N GLU A 70 -9.25 7.09 -4.71
CA GLU A 70 -9.51 6.29 -3.51
C GLU A 70 -9.45 7.13 -2.23
N ASN A 71 -8.53 8.11 -2.20
CA ASN A 71 -8.33 9.03 -1.09
C ASN A 71 -8.58 10.44 -1.61
N LYS A 72 -9.83 10.93 -1.43
CA LYS A 72 -10.36 12.24 -1.85
C LYS A 72 -9.39 13.43 -1.73
N ASP A 73 -8.41 13.34 -0.84
CA ASP A 73 -7.36 14.33 -0.67
C ASP A 73 -6.01 13.63 -0.38
N LEU A 74 -5.01 13.91 -1.22
CA LEU A 74 -3.67 13.32 -1.18
C LEU A 74 -2.67 14.23 -0.43
N ARG A 75 -3.15 14.98 0.58
CA ARG A 75 -2.34 15.87 1.41
C ARG A 75 -1.19 15.14 2.08
N GLU A 76 -1.43 14.01 2.73
CA GLU A 76 -0.40 13.27 3.44
C GLU A 76 -0.78 11.80 3.52
N GLY A 77 0.20 10.89 3.45
CA GLY A 77 -0.09 9.48 3.65
C GLY A 77 1.15 8.65 3.96
N TYR A 78 0.91 7.39 4.22
CA TYR A 78 1.90 6.42 4.64
C TYR A 78 1.91 5.29 3.62
N LEU A 79 3.10 4.99 3.10
CA LEU A 79 3.30 3.87 2.19
C LEU A 79 3.81 2.68 3.01
N TYR A 80 3.05 1.60 2.99
CA TYR A 80 3.35 0.35 3.67
C TYR A 80 3.71 -0.73 2.66
N LEU A 81 4.71 -1.54 3.00
CA LEU A 81 4.94 -2.83 2.37
C LEU A 81 4.15 -3.88 3.13
N VAL A 82 3.24 -4.56 2.44
CA VAL A 82 2.45 -5.65 2.97
C VAL A 82 2.93 -6.93 2.33
N SER A 83 3.67 -7.75 3.06
CA SER A 83 4.13 -9.06 2.58
C SER A 83 3.36 -10.19 3.23
N ARG A 84 3.07 -11.26 2.48
CA ARG A 84 2.44 -12.45 3.05
C ARG A 84 3.35 -13.04 4.14
N PHE A 85 2.78 -13.31 5.30
CA PHE A 85 3.45 -14.05 6.35
C PHE A 85 3.50 -15.51 5.89
N LEU A 86 4.62 -15.92 5.31
CA LEU A 86 4.94 -17.33 5.13
C LEU A 86 5.50 -17.79 6.47
N GLU A 87 4.65 -18.33 7.35
CA GLU A 87 5.15 -19.20 8.41
C GLU A 87 5.78 -20.41 7.71
N LYS A 88 7.06 -20.62 8.00
CA LYS A 88 7.90 -21.63 7.38
C LYS A 88 7.81 -22.92 8.19
#